data_AF-A0A2P5FT07-F1
#
_entry.id   AF-A0A2P5FT07-F1
#
_cell.length_a   1.000
_cell.length_b   1.000
_cell.length_c   1.000
_cell.angle_alpha   90.00
_cell.angle_beta   90.00
_cell.angle_gamma   90.00
#
_symmetry.space_group_name_H-M   'P 1'
#
loop_
_entity.id
_entity.type
_entity.pdbx_description
1 polymer ?
#
loop_
_entity_poly.entity_id
_entity_poly.type
_entity_poly.pdbx_seq_one_letter_code
_entity_poly.pdbx_strand_id
1 'polypeptide(L)'
;DRMLELRSQKTPDDMSDKEILECVIGRRSIRIKGWARSPTTNTQTDTPNSTNGRPTYAELCVELTTMKNRLHEVEGGLDECHQVLRSQGFMPHSNSGLVSDQSSGPTS
;
A
#
# COMPACT_ATOMS: atom_id res chain seq x y z
N ASP A 1 25.18 -6.13 6.80
CA ASP A 1 24.12 -5.72 7.74
C ASP A 1 24.58 -4.43 8.40
N ARG A 2 24.01 -3.29 8.00
CA ARG A 2 24.48 -1.95 8.39
C ARG A 2 24.39 -1.70 9.90
N MET A 3 23.46 -2.37 10.58
CA MET A 3 23.30 -2.28 12.03
C MET A 3 24.49 -2.96 12.74
N LEU A 4 24.86 -4.16 12.30
CA LEU A 4 25.98 -4.92 12.87
C LEU A 4 27.33 -4.21 12.63
N GLU A 5 27.49 -3.57 11.47
CA GLU A 5 28.67 -2.78 11.12
C GLU A 5 28.84 -1.53 12.00
N LEU A 6 27.74 -0.80 12.27
CA LEU A 6 27.79 0.35 13.16
C LEU A 6 28.08 -0.06 14.62
N ARG A 7 27.54 -1.20 15.07
CA ARG A 7 27.84 -1.76 16.39
C ARG A 7 29.27 -2.24 16.56
N SER A 8 29.92 -2.71 15.50
CA SER A 8 31.32 -3.14 15.58
C SER A 8 32.30 -1.97 15.55
N GLN A 9 31.91 -0.84 14.97
CA GLN A 9 32.75 0.35 14.84
C GLN A 9 32.58 1.36 15.97
N LYS A 10 31.46 1.32 16.71
CA LYS A 10 31.12 2.31 17.74
C LYS A 10 30.99 1.66 19.10
N THR A 11 31.59 2.32 20.10
CA THR A 11 31.37 1.94 21.49
C THR A 11 29.97 2.41 21.93
N PRO A 12 29.34 1.74 22.91
CA PRO A 12 28.05 2.18 23.45
C PRO A 12 28.05 3.61 24.01
N ASP A 13 29.23 4.13 24.38
CA ASP A 13 29.42 5.51 24.86
C ASP A 13 29.44 6.53 23.71
N ASP A 14 29.92 6.14 22.52
CA ASP A 14 29.97 7.01 21.34
C ASP A 14 28.62 7.10 20.62
N MET A 15 27.89 5.99 20.59
CA MET A 15 26.61 5.89 19.90
C MET A 15 25.75 4.79 20.52
N SER A 16 24.61 5.18 21.05
CA SER A 16 23.64 4.25 21.61
C SER A 16 23.00 3.39 20.52
N ASP A 17 22.54 2.20 20.90
CA ASP A 17 21.76 1.33 20.02
C ASP A 17 20.55 2.02 19.39
N LYS A 18 19.96 2.97 20.12
CA LYS A 18 18.88 3.82 19.62
C LYS A 18 19.37 4.69 18.47
N GLU A 19 20.50 5.38 18.63
CA GLU A 19 21.07 6.23 17.58
C GLU A 19 21.52 5.44 16.37
N ILE A 20 22.10 4.25 16.57
CA ILE A 20 22.41 3.32 15.48
C ILE A 20 21.13 2.98 14.70
N LEU A 21 20.04 2.66 15.40
CA LEU A 21 18.77 2.34 14.76
C LEU A 21 18.19 3.55 14.01
N GLU A 22 18.26 4.74 14.58
CA GLU A 22 17.85 5.99 13.93
C GLU A 22 18.65 6.27 12.65
N CYS A 23 19.97 6.01 12.66
CA CYS A 23 20.84 6.12 11.49
C CYS A 23 20.54 5.08 10.41
N VAL A 24 20.29 3.83 10.79
CA VAL A 24 19.98 2.74 9.84
C VAL A 24 18.63 2.97 9.17
N ILE A 25 17.62 3.38 9.95
CA ILE A 25 16.25 3.61 9.47
C ILE A 25 16.09 4.99 8.81
N GLY A 26 17.00 5.93 9.06
CA GLY A 26 16.97 7.28 8.50
C GLY A 26 15.87 8.16 9.09
N ARG A 27 15.45 7.88 10.33
CA ARG A 27 14.41 8.64 11.04
C ARG A 27 14.96 9.15 12.36
N ARG A 28 14.86 10.46 12.60
CA ARG A 28 15.18 11.06 13.91
C ARG A 28 14.07 10.75 14.91
N SER A 29 14.44 10.41 16.14
CA SER A 29 13.52 10.18 17.26
C SER A 29 12.62 8.94 17.13
N ILE A 30 13.22 7.77 16.99
CA ILE A 30 12.47 6.51 16.97
C ILE A 30 12.04 6.17 18.41
N ARG A 31 10.73 6.00 18.60
CA ARG A 31 10.16 5.50 19.87
C ARG A 31 9.99 3.99 19.76
N ILE A 32 10.91 3.23 20.35
CA ILE A 32 10.80 1.78 20.45
C ILE A 32 9.94 1.45 21.67
N LYS A 33 8.69 1.02 21.43
CA LYS A 33 7.79 0.56 22.50
C LYS A 33 8.17 -0.88 22.87
N GLY A 34 8.41 -1.16 24.15
CA GLY A 34 8.70 -2.52 24.66
C GLY A 34 10.18 -2.89 24.86
N TRP A 35 11.11 -1.95 24.67
CA TRP A 35 12.56 -2.20 24.85
C TRP A 35 13.03 -2.15 26.32
N ALA A 36 12.13 -1.84 27.26
CA ALA A 36 12.46 -1.79 28.68
C ALA A 36 12.43 -3.20 29.29
N ARG A 37 13.62 -3.81 29.37
CA ARG A 37 14.13 -4.80 30.37
C ARG A 37 13.23 -5.99 30.71
N SER A 38 13.75 -7.19 30.50
CA SER A 38 13.31 -8.40 31.23
C SER A 38 14.29 -8.70 32.38
N PRO A 39 13.94 -9.52 33.40
CA PRO A 39 12.60 -9.88 33.90
C PRO A 39 12.51 -9.78 35.44
N THR A 40 11.47 -9.16 36.02
CA THR A 40 11.01 -9.58 37.37
C THR A 40 9.61 -9.07 37.68
N THR A 41 8.79 -10.02 38.15
CA THR A 41 7.60 -9.89 39.00
C THR A 41 6.37 -9.19 38.43
N ASN A 42 5.40 -10.02 38.06
CA ASN A 42 3.97 -9.84 38.30
C ASN A 42 3.45 -8.41 38.20
N THR A 43 3.21 -7.97 36.99
CA THR A 43 1.97 -7.22 36.74
C THR A 43 1.39 -7.82 35.49
N GLN A 44 0.44 -8.73 35.69
CA GLN A 44 -0.54 -9.12 34.69
C GLN A 44 -1.13 -7.83 34.13
N THR A 45 -0.55 -7.33 33.05
CA THR A 45 -1.20 -6.37 32.17
C THR A 45 -1.82 -7.18 31.06
N ASP A 46 -2.69 -8.12 31.44
CA ASP A 46 -3.75 -8.56 30.55
C ASP A 46 -4.74 -7.40 30.51
N THR A 47 -4.38 -6.38 29.75
CA THR A 47 -5.42 -5.62 29.06
C THR A 47 -5.57 -6.32 27.71
N PRO A 48 -6.48 -7.31 27.56
CA PRO A 48 -6.97 -7.64 26.24
C PRO A 48 -7.65 -6.36 25.76
N ASN A 49 -6.90 -5.60 24.98
CA ASN A 49 -7.32 -4.36 24.39
C ASN A 49 -8.42 -4.70 23.38
N SER A 50 -9.66 -4.81 23.85
CA SER A 50 -10.92 -4.80 23.09
C SER A 50 -10.80 -5.41 21.69
N THR A 51 -10.62 -6.73 21.60
CA THR A 51 -10.54 -7.44 20.31
C THR A 51 -11.91 -7.98 19.90
N ASN A 52 -12.99 -7.19 20.02
CA ASN A 52 -14.34 -7.63 19.64
C ASN A 52 -14.86 -6.93 18.37
N GLY A 53 -13.98 -6.52 17.46
CA GLY A 53 -14.43 -5.90 16.20
C GLY A 53 -13.37 -5.50 15.18
N ARG A 54 -12.08 -5.83 15.41
CA ARG A 54 -11.05 -5.55 14.41
C ARG A 54 -10.85 -6.79 13.53
N PRO A 55 -11.07 -6.70 12.21
CA PRO A 55 -10.85 -7.82 11.32
C PRO A 55 -9.36 -8.22 11.34
N THR A 56 -9.15 -9.52 11.30
CA THR A 56 -7.85 -10.13 11.07
C THR A 56 -7.35 -9.79 9.66
N TYR A 57 -6.04 -9.92 9.45
CA TYR A 57 -5.46 -9.72 8.13
C TYR A 57 -6.06 -10.68 7.08
N ALA A 58 -6.34 -11.92 7.47
CA ALA A 58 -6.96 -12.91 6.59
C ALA A 58 -8.38 -12.50 6.16
N GLU A 59 -9.19 -11.99 7.08
CA GLU A 59 -10.53 -11.48 6.77
C GLU A 59 -10.47 -10.30 5.79
N LEU A 60 -9.50 -9.38 5.97
CA LEU A 60 -9.28 -8.27 5.04
C LEU A 60 -8.88 -8.76 3.63
N CYS A 61 -8.04 -9.80 3.54
CA CYS A 61 -7.66 -10.38 2.25
C CYS A 61 -8.85 -11.03 1.53
N VAL A 62 -9.73 -11.70 2.27
CA VAL A 62 -10.95 -12.30 1.73
C VAL A 62 -11.90 -11.21 1.25
N GLU A 63 -12.11 -10.16 2.04
CA GLU A 63 -12.95 -9.01 1.68
C GLU A 63 -12.43 -8.32 0.42
N LEU A 64 -11.12 -8.06 0.35
CA LEU A 64 -10.49 -7.46 -0.83
C LEU A 64 -10.66 -8.31 -2.09
N THR A 65 -10.47 -9.62 -1.98
CA THR A 65 -10.67 -10.55 -3.11
C THR A 65 -12.13 -10.55 -3.57
N THR A 66 -13.06 -10.52 -2.61
CA THR A 66 -14.50 -10.48 -2.88
C THR A 66 -14.89 -9.20 -3.60
N MET A 67 -14.41 -8.04 -3.14
CA MET A 67 -14.67 -6.76 -3.79
C MET A 67 -14.09 -6.71 -5.20
N LYS A 68 -12.87 -7.23 -5.39
CA LYS A 68 -12.23 -7.29 -6.71
C LYS A 68 -13.06 -8.11 -7.71
N ASN A 69 -13.57 -9.26 -7.30
CA ASN A 69 -14.38 -10.12 -8.17
C ASN A 69 -15.70 -9.43 -8.56
N ARG A 70 -16.37 -8.78 -7.60
CA ARG A 70 -17.59 -8.02 -7.86
C ARG A 70 -17.36 -6.86 -8.83
N LEU A 71 -16.24 -6.16 -8.69
CA LEU A 71 -15.88 -5.08 -9.61
C LEU A 71 -15.71 -5.61 -11.04
N HIS A 72 -14.99 -6.71 -11.20
CA HIS A 72 -14.78 -7.33 -12.51
C HIS A 72 -16.11 -7.77 -13.18
N GLU A 73 -17.06 -8.28 -12.39
CA GLU A 73 -18.40 -8.63 -12.90
C GLU A 73 -19.16 -7.39 -13.39
N VAL A 74 -19.11 -6.28 -12.62
CA VAL A 74 -19.73 -5.01 -13.00
C VAL A 74 -19.08 -4.41 -14.24
N GLU A 75 -17.75 -4.44 -14.33
CA GLU A 75 -17.01 -3.98 -15.51
C GLU A 75 -17.39 -4.78 -16.76
N GLY A 76 -17.50 -6.11 -16.66
CA GLY A 76 -17.96 -6.96 -17.76
C GLY A 76 -19.38 -6.62 -18.22
N GLY A 77 -20.31 -6.44 -17.28
CA GLY A 77 -21.69 -6.06 -17.61
C GLY A 77 -21.80 -4.65 -18.23
N LEU A 78 -20.96 -3.71 -17.76
CA LEU A 78 -20.89 -2.37 -18.35
C LEU A 78 -20.34 -2.41 -19.78
N ASP A 79 -19.32 -3.23 -20.03
CA ASP A 79 -18.75 -3.41 -21.36
C ASP A 79 -19.75 -4.03 -22.34
N GLU A 80 -20.56 -4.99 -21.88
CA GLU A 80 -21.65 -5.55 -22.69
C GLU A 80 -22.71 -4.48 -23.01
N CYS A 81 -23.13 -3.70 -22.01
CA CYS A 81 -24.06 -2.58 -22.21
C CYS A 81 -23.52 -1.57 -23.22
N HIS A 82 -22.25 -1.19 -23.11
CA HIS A 82 -21.60 -0.33 -24.08
C HIS A 82 -21.59 -0.93 -25.50
N GLN A 83 -21.33 -2.23 -25.65
CA GLN A 83 -21.38 -2.89 -26.95
C GLN A 83 -22.78 -2.86 -27.57
N VAL A 84 -23.82 -3.10 -26.77
CA VAL A 84 -25.22 -3.02 -27.23
C VAL A 84 -25.60 -1.60 -27.62
N LEU A 85 -25.24 -0.60 -26.82
CA LEU A 85 -25.53 0.80 -27.15
C LEU A 85 -24.78 1.26 -28.41
N ARG A 86 -23.54 0.81 -28.63
CA ARG A 86 -22.80 1.07 -29.88
C ARG A 86 -23.43 0.39 -31.08
N SER A 87 -23.84 -0.87 -30.96
CA SER A 87 -24.46 -1.61 -32.07
C SER A 87 -25.79 -1.02 -32.50
N GLN A 88 -26.52 -0.40 -31.56
CA GLN A 88 -27.76 0.33 -31.83
C GLN A 88 -27.53 1.81 -32.24
N GLY A 89 -26.28 2.27 -32.31
CA GLY A 89 -25.94 3.63 -32.73
C GLY A 89 -26.18 4.72 -31.66
N PHE A 90 -26.48 4.34 -30.42
CA PHE A 90 -26.69 5.27 -29.30
C PHE A 90 -25.38 5.76 -28.66
N MET A 91 -24.24 5.12 -28.96
CA MET A 91 -22.92 5.59 -28.57
C MET A 91 -21.96 5.61 -29.75
N PRO A 92 -21.06 6.62 -29.81
CA PRO A 92 -19.98 6.62 -30.78
C PRO A 92 -19.08 5.40 -30.56
N HIS A 93 -18.59 4.83 -31.65
CA HIS A 93 -17.51 3.86 -31.56
C HIS A 93 -16.30 4.57 -30.97
N SER A 94 -15.62 3.92 -30.03
CA SER A 94 -14.37 4.44 -29.49
C SER A 94 -13.33 4.44 -30.61
N ASN A 95 -13.31 5.49 -31.41
CA ASN A 95 -12.26 5.75 -32.36
C ASN A 95 -11.02 6.05 -31.53
N SER A 96 -10.18 5.03 -31.34
CA SER A 96 -8.77 5.21 -31.02
C SER A 96 -8.15 6.00 -32.17
N GLY A 97 -8.33 7.32 -32.14
CA GLY A 97 -7.82 8.23 -33.14
C GLY A 97 -6.30 8.23 -33.11
N LEU A 98 -5.70 7.50 -34.05
CA LEU A 98 -4.50 7.98 -34.71
C LEU A 98 -4.86 9.35 -35.28
N VAL A 99 -4.40 10.40 -34.60
CA VAL A 99 -4.39 11.76 -35.12
C VAL A 99 -3.53 11.70 -36.40
N SER A 100 -4.18 11.63 -37.55
CA SER A 100 -3.54 11.81 -38.84
C SER A 100 -3.43 13.31 -39.07
N ASP A 101 -2.30 13.86 -38.66
CA ASP A 101 -1.92 15.25 -38.85
C ASP A 101 -1.63 15.47 -40.35
N GLN A 102 -2.65 15.78 -41.13
CA GLN A 102 -2.49 16.25 -42.51
C GLN A 102 -3.04 17.67 -42.63
N SER A 103 -2.26 18.62 -42.13
CA SER A 103 -2.41 20.03 -42.50
C SER A 103 -1.78 20.26 -43.87
N SER A 104 -2.56 20.07 -44.93
CA SER A 104 -2.22 20.57 -46.26
C SER A 104 -2.58 22.06 -46.32
N GLY A 105 -1.59 22.94 -46.15
CA GLY A 105 -1.73 24.37 -46.43
C GLY A 105 -1.60 24.65 -47.94
N PRO A 106 -2.34 25.64 -48.49
CA PRO A 106 -2.32 25.91 -49.92
C PRO A 106 -1.02 26.60 -50.34
N THR A 107 -0.52 26.21 -51.52
CA THR A 107 0.47 26.97 -52.28
C THR A 107 -0.13 28.27 -52.79
N SER A 108 0.46 29.41 -52.42
CA SER A 108 0.48 30.66 -53.21
C SER A 108 1.63 31.53 -52.75
#